data_AF-A0A1G0XYZ7-F1
#
_entry.id   AF-A0A1G0XYZ7-F1
#
_cell.length_a   1.000
_cell.length_b   1.000
_cell.length_c   1.000
_cell.angle_alpha   90.00
_cell.angle_beta   90.00
_cell.angle_gamma   90.00
#
_symmetry.space_group_name_H-M   'P 1'
#
loop_
_entity.id
_entity.type
_entity.pdbx_description
1 polymer ?
#
loop_
_entity_poly.entity_id
_entity_poly.type
_entity_poly.pdbx_seq_one_letter_code
_entity_poly.pdbx_strand_id
1 'polypeptide(L)'
;MTKRIKADYMQKIHLNRDWGLAFKNPTTGKQHKIDATVPGNVAVDLVREKIIPDPYIGKNSLVTYKWERTDFTYSASFIAPEIGKNEKLELLFEGIDTVATIKLDGKKIAFVENMFIPHAIDITDAIKNGRKTHELSVEIHNIMDYCADRVKKWGMGAIEFCHMPVYEVIYARKAQQ
;
A
#
# COMPACT_ATOMS: atom_id res chain seq x y z
N MET A 1 -24.28 24.65 -37.14
CA MET A 1 -22.91 24.11 -37.07
C MET A 1 -22.70 23.53 -35.67
N THR A 2 -23.18 22.31 -35.45
CA THR A 2 -23.31 21.74 -34.10
C THR A 2 -22.00 21.05 -33.73
N LYS A 3 -21.15 21.72 -32.93
CA LYS A 3 -20.03 21.06 -32.27
C LYS A 3 -20.61 20.05 -31.29
N ARG A 4 -20.61 18.79 -31.68
CA ARG A 4 -20.86 17.65 -30.80
C ARG A 4 -19.66 17.60 -29.85
N ILE A 5 -19.81 18.13 -28.64
CA ILE A 5 -18.83 17.97 -27.57
C ILE A 5 -18.81 16.47 -27.29
N LYS A 6 -17.77 15.76 -27.74
CA LYS A 6 -17.53 14.38 -27.31
C LYS A 6 -17.38 14.45 -25.79
N ALA A 7 -18.19 13.69 -25.06
CA ALA A 7 -17.98 13.51 -23.64
C ALA A 7 -16.52 13.07 -23.43
N ASP A 8 -15.81 13.70 -22.49
CA ASP A 8 -14.49 13.27 -22.05
C ASP A 8 -14.63 11.88 -21.41
N TYR A 9 -14.35 10.84 -22.19
CA TYR A 9 -14.39 9.46 -21.71
C TYR A 9 -13.11 9.18 -20.92
N MET A 10 -13.23 9.13 -19.59
CA MET A 10 -12.17 8.63 -18.71
C MET A 10 -11.86 7.17 -19.08
N GLN A 11 -10.62 6.90 -19.47
CA GLN A 11 -10.13 5.54 -19.68
C GLN A 11 -9.51 5.02 -18.39
N LYS A 12 -9.87 3.79 -18.00
CA LYS A 12 -9.29 3.08 -16.85
C LYS A 12 -8.59 1.82 -17.33
N ILE A 13 -7.34 1.65 -16.90
CA ILE A 13 -6.56 0.43 -17.10
C ILE A 13 -6.36 -0.20 -15.73
N HIS A 14 -6.81 -1.44 -15.57
CA HIS A 14 -6.67 -2.15 -14.30
C HIS A 14 -5.32 -2.86 -14.22
N LEU A 15 -4.55 -2.53 -13.18
CA LEU A 15 -3.26 -3.18 -12.88
C LEU A 15 -3.49 -4.30 -11.86
N ASN A 16 -4.26 -5.33 -12.23
CA ASN A 16 -4.67 -6.41 -11.30
C ASN A 16 -3.92 -7.74 -11.52
N ARG A 17 -2.90 -7.74 -12.39
CA ARG A 17 -2.19 -8.96 -12.82
C ARG A 17 -0.69 -8.78 -12.69
N ASP A 18 0.02 -9.90 -12.65
CA ASP A 18 1.48 -9.97 -12.72
C ASP A 18 2.21 -9.18 -11.62
N TRP A 19 1.64 -9.18 -10.41
CA TRP A 19 2.27 -8.61 -9.24
C TRP A 19 3.23 -9.62 -8.60
N GLY A 20 4.40 -9.14 -8.20
CA GLY A 20 5.31 -9.84 -7.30
C GLY A 20 5.28 -9.24 -5.91
N LEU A 21 5.56 -10.07 -4.90
CA LEU A 21 5.71 -9.67 -3.51
C LEU A 21 7.12 -10.02 -3.06
N ALA A 22 7.88 -9.02 -2.64
CA ALA A 22 9.22 -9.18 -2.07
C ALA A 22 9.24 -8.82 -0.59
N PHE A 23 9.97 -9.59 0.21
CA PHE A 23 10.10 -9.38 1.65
C PHE A 23 11.30 -10.12 2.23
N LYS A 24 11.71 -9.70 3.43
CA LYS A 24 12.72 -10.39 4.22
C LYS A 24 12.03 -11.30 5.22
N ASN A 25 12.34 -12.60 5.21
CA ASN A 25 11.79 -13.53 6.19
C ASN A 25 12.23 -13.10 7.62
N PRO A 26 11.30 -12.82 8.54
CA PRO A 26 11.63 -12.30 9.86
C PRO A 26 12.33 -13.31 10.77
N THR A 27 12.31 -14.60 10.41
CA THR A 27 12.95 -15.67 11.19
C THR A 27 14.35 -15.99 10.67
N THR A 28 14.48 -16.14 9.35
CA THR A 28 15.74 -16.59 8.73
C THR A 28 16.59 -15.43 8.21
N GLY A 29 16.00 -14.23 8.08
CA GLY A 29 16.63 -13.06 7.48
C GLY A 29 16.85 -13.16 5.96
N LYS A 30 16.41 -14.26 5.33
CA LYS A 30 16.57 -14.47 3.88
C LYS A 30 15.59 -13.60 3.10
N GLN A 31 16.01 -13.08 1.95
CA GLN A 31 15.13 -12.38 1.02
C GLN A 31 14.32 -13.39 0.20
N HIS A 32 13.03 -13.10 0.04
CA HIS A 32 12.08 -13.88 -0.74
C HIS A 32 11.39 -12.99 -1.76
N LYS A 33 11.01 -13.60 -2.88
CA LYS A 33 10.13 -13.02 -3.89
C LYS A 33 9.15 -14.10 -4.32
N ILE A 34 7.87 -13.80 -4.29
CA ILE A 34 6.77 -14.69 -4.68
C ILE A 34 5.78 -13.95 -5.57
N ASP A 35 4.86 -14.68 -6.20
CA ASP A 35 3.75 -14.07 -6.93
C ASP A 35 2.70 -13.55 -5.94
N ALA A 36 2.07 -12.43 -6.29
CA ALA A 36 1.12 -11.71 -5.46
C ALA A 36 -0.20 -11.47 -6.20
N THR A 37 -1.30 -11.44 -5.46
CA THR A 37 -2.62 -11.12 -6.02
C THR A 37 -3.05 -9.71 -5.63
N VAL A 38 -3.45 -8.89 -6.60
CA VAL A 38 -3.98 -7.55 -6.37
C VAL A 38 -5.34 -7.39 -7.08
N PRO A 39 -6.42 -7.01 -6.38
CA PRO A 39 -6.50 -6.76 -4.93
C PRO A 39 -6.29 -8.04 -4.10
N GLY A 40 -5.67 -7.92 -2.93
CA GLY A 40 -5.34 -9.07 -2.09
C GLY A 40 -4.73 -8.68 -0.74
N ASN A 41 -4.15 -9.67 -0.05
CA ASN A 41 -3.57 -9.54 1.28
C ASN A 41 -2.29 -10.38 1.38
N VAL A 42 -1.24 -9.80 1.96
CA VAL A 42 0.06 -10.43 2.17
C VAL A 42 -0.06 -11.81 2.84
N ALA A 43 -0.84 -11.94 3.91
CA ALA A 43 -0.99 -13.19 4.64
C ALA A 43 -1.57 -14.30 3.76
N VAL A 44 -2.52 -13.96 2.88
CA VAL A 44 -3.11 -14.92 1.92
C VAL A 44 -2.07 -15.40 0.92
N ASP A 45 -1.24 -14.47 0.42
CA ASP A 45 -0.13 -14.81 -0.50
C ASP A 45 0.91 -15.72 0.20
N LEU A 46 1.27 -15.43 1.44
CA LEU A 46 2.21 -16.25 2.22
C LEU A 46 1.66 -17.64 2.56
N VAL A 47 0.36 -17.76 2.87
CA VAL A 47 -0.30 -19.05 3.10
C VAL A 47 -0.35 -19.86 1.81
N ARG A 48 -0.68 -19.24 0.67
CA ARG A 48 -0.70 -19.90 -0.65
C ARG A 48 0.66 -20.51 -0.99
N GLU A 49 1.74 -19.78 -0.73
CA GLU A 49 3.12 -20.25 -0.93
C GLU A 49 3.64 -21.15 0.18
N LYS A 50 2.79 -21.50 1.18
CA LYS A 50 3.13 -22.36 2.33
C LYS A 50 4.29 -21.84 3.16
N ILE A 51 4.51 -20.52 3.15
CA ILE A 51 5.56 -19.85 3.94
C ILE A 51 5.11 -19.70 5.39
N ILE A 52 3.81 -19.46 5.58
CA ILE A 52 3.16 -19.44 6.89
C ILE A 52 2.01 -20.44 6.93
N PRO A 53 1.69 -21.02 8.10
CA PRO A 53 0.47 -21.79 8.25
C PRO A 53 -0.76 -20.87 8.24
N ASP A 54 -1.94 -21.43 7.99
CA ASP A 54 -3.20 -20.68 8.06
C ASP A 54 -3.37 -20.06 9.46
N PRO A 55 -3.40 -18.72 9.60
CA PRO A 55 -3.45 -18.05 10.89
C PRO A 55 -4.74 -18.31 11.66
N TYR A 56 -5.82 -18.73 10.99
CA TYR A 56 -7.12 -19.00 11.63
C TYR A 56 -7.21 -20.38 12.29
N ILE A 57 -6.20 -21.24 12.13
CA ILE A 57 -6.18 -22.58 12.71
C ILE A 57 -5.41 -22.61 14.03
N GLY A 58 -6.09 -23.00 15.11
CA GLY A 58 -5.46 -23.29 16.40
C GLY A 58 -4.70 -22.09 16.98
N LYS A 59 -3.38 -22.26 17.16
CA LYS A 59 -2.47 -21.23 17.70
C LYS A 59 -1.58 -20.59 16.64
N ASN A 60 -1.90 -20.77 15.36
CA ASN A 60 -1.05 -20.31 14.27
C ASN A 60 -0.87 -18.79 14.26
N SER A 61 -1.87 -18.02 14.68
CA SER A 61 -1.78 -16.57 14.86
C SER A 61 -0.56 -16.13 15.69
N LEU A 62 -0.20 -16.89 16.74
CA LEU A 62 0.95 -16.57 17.60
C LEU A 62 2.29 -16.75 16.88
N VAL A 63 2.37 -17.72 15.95
CA VAL A 63 3.61 -17.95 15.18
C VAL A 63 3.69 -17.06 13.94
N THR A 64 2.56 -16.56 13.44
CA THR A 64 2.51 -15.65 12.29
C THR A 64 2.69 -14.18 12.66
N TYR A 65 2.49 -13.78 13.93
CA TYR A 65 2.60 -12.39 14.38
C TYR A 65 3.87 -11.63 13.93
N LYS A 66 5.03 -12.31 13.90
CA LYS A 66 6.29 -11.70 13.42
C LYS A 66 6.23 -11.17 11.98
N TRP A 67 5.35 -11.74 11.15
CA TRP A 67 5.16 -11.31 9.77
C TRP A 67 4.39 -9.99 9.68
N GLU A 68 3.57 -9.62 10.68
CA GLU A 68 2.93 -8.30 10.75
C GLU A 68 3.94 -7.18 11.02
N ARG A 69 5.13 -7.54 11.51
CA ARG A 69 6.26 -6.63 11.78
C ARG A 69 7.31 -6.65 10.67
N THR A 70 6.89 -7.00 9.46
CA THR A 70 7.78 -7.10 8.28
C THR A 70 7.34 -6.11 7.23
N ASP A 71 8.30 -5.47 6.57
CA ASP A 71 8.03 -4.65 5.39
C ASP A 71 7.83 -5.54 4.17
N PHE A 72 6.86 -5.19 3.33
CA PHE A 72 6.53 -5.91 2.11
C PHE A 72 6.53 -4.98 0.91
N THR A 73 7.14 -5.40 -0.19
CA THR A 73 7.14 -4.65 -1.45
C THR A 73 6.33 -5.40 -2.50
N TYR A 74 5.18 -4.85 -2.86
CA TYR A 74 4.45 -5.24 -4.06
C TYR A 74 5.09 -4.56 -5.26
N SER A 75 5.32 -5.28 -6.36
CA SER A 75 5.76 -4.66 -7.62
C SER A 75 5.09 -5.26 -8.85
N ALA A 76 4.84 -4.43 -9.84
CA ALA A 76 4.33 -4.84 -11.14
C ALA A 76 4.91 -3.95 -12.24
N SER A 77 5.00 -4.50 -13.45
CA SER A 77 5.31 -3.72 -14.65
C SER A 77 4.05 -3.44 -15.44
N PHE A 78 3.95 -2.23 -15.99
CA PHE A 78 2.84 -1.87 -16.86
C PHE A 78 3.32 -1.03 -18.03
N ILE A 79 2.52 -1.01 -19.09
CA ILE A 79 2.75 -0.14 -20.25
C ILE A 79 1.89 1.10 -20.05
N ALA A 80 2.52 2.28 -20.01
CA ALA A 80 1.77 3.53 -19.90
C ALA A 80 1.02 3.80 -21.21
N PRO A 81 -0.25 4.23 -21.15
CA PRO A 81 -0.96 4.67 -22.34
C PRO A 81 -0.33 5.95 -22.90
N GLU A 82 -0.42 6.13 -24.21
CA GLU A 82 -0.10 7.43 -24.82
C GLU A 82 -1.14 8.46 -24.35
N ILE A 83 -0.65 9.60 -23.87
CA ILE A 83 -1.51 10.71 -23.42
C ILE A 83 -1.35 11.91 -24.34
N GLY A 84 -2.46 12.55 -24.68
CA GLY A 84 -2.50 13.79 -25.43
C GLY A 84 -1.92 14.97 -24.66
N LYS A 85 -1.63 16.08 -25.36
CA LYS A 85 -0.98 17.29 -24.80
C LYS A 85 -1.72 17.90 -23.59
N ASN A 86 -3.04 17.70 -23.50
CA ASN A 86 -3.90 18.26 -22.44
C ASN A 86 -4.55 17.17 -21.58
N GLU A 87 -4.06 15.93 -21.64
CA GLU A 87 -4.57 14.82 -20.85
C GLU A 87 -3.70 14.60 -19.60
N LYS A 88 -4.31 14.03 -18.57
CA LYS A 88 -3.63 13.63 -17.34
C LYS A 88 -3.66 12.12 -17.19
N LEU A 89 -2.58 11.58 -16.64
CA LEU A 89 -2.51 10.19 -16.22
C LEU A 89 -2.36 10.12 -14.71
N GLU A 90 -3.28 9.43 -14.06
CA GLU A 90 -3.25 9.21 -12.61
C GLU A 90 -3.16 7.71 -12.31
N LEU A 91 -2.37 7.37 -11.29
CA LEU A 91 -2.47 6.08 -10.62
C LEU A 91 -3.52 6.20 -9.53
N LEU A 92 -4.57 5.38 -9.62
CA LEU A 92 -5.63 5.31 -8.64
C LEU A 92 -5.51 4.02 -7.84
N PHE A 93 -5.23 4.16 -6.54
CA PHE A 93 -5.34 3.08 -5.59
C PHE A 93 -6.63 3.25 -4.81
N GLU A 94 -7.57 2.31 -4.93
CA GLU A 94 -8.86 2.39 -4.23
C GLU A 94 -8.72 2.19 -2.71
N GLY A 95 -7.67 1.49 -2.29
CA GLY A 95 -7.26 1.35 -0.89
C GLY A 95 -5.86 0.75 -0.80
N ILE A 96 -5.11 1.17 0.21
CA ILE A 96 -3.79 0.64 0.57
C ILE A 96 -3.79 0.44 2.07
N ASP A 97 -3.56 -0.78 2.54
CA ASP A 97 -3.47 -1.11 3.97
C ASP A 97 -2.00 -1.20 4.40
N THR A 98 -1.46 -0.24 5.15
CA THR A 98 -2.02 1.10 5.42
C THR A 98 -1.02 2.19 5.12
N VAL A 99 0.20 2.04 5.66
CA VAL A 99 1.28 3.01 5.46
C VAL A 99 2.17 2.52 4.35
N ALA A 100 2.29 3.29 3.27
CA ALA A 100 3.06 2.85 2.11
C ALA A 100 3.84 3.96 1.42
N THR A 101 5.01 3.59 0.89
CA THR A 101 5.76 4.40 -0.08
C THR A 101 5.51 3.86 -1.48
N ILE A 102 5.03 4.70 -2.38
CA ILE A 102 4.77 4.34 -3.77
C ILE A 102 5.89 4.92 -4.63
N LYS A 103 6.51 4.07 -5.45
CA LYS A 103 7.58 4.46 -6.38
C LYS A 103 7.23 4.05 -7.80
N LEU A 104 7.61 4.89 -8.75
CA LEU A 104 7.55 4.62 -10.18
C LEU A 104 8.98 4.71 -10.74
N ASP A 105 9.42 3.66 -11.43
CA ASP A 105 10.78 3.52 -11.96
C ASP A 105 11.86 3.79 -10.88
N GLY A 106 11.61 3.31 -9.66
CA GLY A 106 12.49 3.50 -8.50
C GLY A 106 12.42 4.88 -7.83
N LYS A 107 11.71 5.85 -8.42
CA LYS A 107 11.53 7.19 -7.84
C LYS A 107 10.26 7.25 -7.00
N LYS A 108 10.35 7.74 -5.76
CA LYS A 108 9.17 8.00 -4.91
C LYS A 108 8.24 9.02 -5.57
N ILE A 109 6.98 8.63 -5.76
CA ILE A 109 5.91 9.49 -6.29
C ILE A 109 4.87 9.86 -5.23
N ALA A 110 4.69 9.01 -4.21
CA ALA A 110 3.74 9.28 -3.13
C ALA A 110 4.13 8.57 -1.83
N PHE A 111 3.53 9.04 -0.74
CA PHE A 111 3.48 8.36 0.55
C PHE A 111 2.04 8.44 1.05
N VAL A 112 1.51 7.31 1.51
CA VAL A 112 0.12 7.18 1.96
C VAL A 112 0.11 6.58 3.37
N GLU A 113 -0.88 6.97 4.17
CA GLU A 113 -1.02 6.54 5.56
C GLU A 113 -2.49 6.35 5.98
N ASN A 114 -3.38 6.04 5.03
CA ASN A 114 -4.81 5.88 5.28
C ASN A 114 -5.44 4.81 4.38
N MET A 115 -5.97 3.75 4.98
CA MET A 115 -6.56 2.62 4.27
C MET A 115 -8.00 2.84 3.79
N PHE A 116 -8.69 3.87 4.31
CA PHE A 116 -10.13 4.06 4.10
C PHE A 116 -10.48 5.03 2.96
N ILE A 117 -9.48 5.59 2.30
CA ILE A 117 -9.67 6.55 1.22
C ILE A 117 -8.91 6.11 -0.04
N PRO A 118 -9.43 6.43 -1.23
CA PRO A 118 -8.67 6.29 -2.47
C PRO A 118 -7.49 7.27 -2.50
N HIS A 119 -6.40 6.83 -3.13
CA HIS A 119 -5.21 7.64 -3.39
C HIS A 119 -5.03 7.79 -4.90
N ALA A 120 -5.31 8.99 -5.42
CA ALA A 120 -5.07 9.36 -6.81
C ALA A 120 -3.74 10.14 -6.92
N ILE A 121 -2.82 9.66 -7.75
CA ILE A 121 -1.47 10.22 -7.88
C ILE A 121 -1.23 10.57 -9.34
N ASP A 122 -1.06 11.86 -9.63
CA ASP A 122 -0.72 12.36 -10.96
C ASP A 122 0.71 11.91 -11.34
N ILE A 123 0.82 11.10 -12.38
CA ILE A 123 2.09 10.58 -12.92
C ILE A 123 2.40 11.12 -14.32
N THR A 124 1.64 12.10 -14.79
CA THR A 124 1.71 12.67 -16.16
C THR A 124 3.13 13.04 -16.57
N ASP A 125 3.89 13.67 -15.68
CA ASP A 125 5.27 14.07 -15.96
C ASP A 125 6.29 12.96 -15.71
N ALA A 126 5.97 12.00 -14.84
CA ALA A 126 6.86 10.90 -14.52
C ALA A 126 7.00 9.90 -15.68
N ILE A 127 5.96 9.75 -16.50
CA ILE A 127 5.95 8.84 -17.66
C ILE A 127 6.57 9.45 -18.94
N LYS A 128 6.86 10.76 -18.98
CA LYS A 128 7.45 11.44 -20.16
C LYS A 128 8.94 11.15 -20.38
N ASN A 129 9.48 10.13 -19.71
CA ASN A 129 10.89 9.76 -19.80
C ASN A 129 11.25 8.96 -21.07
N GLY A 130 10.32 8.81 -22.01
CA GLY A 130 10.51 8.10 -23.29
C GLY A 130 10.44 6.58 -23.18
N ARG A 131 10.18 6.02 -21.99
CA ARG A 131 9.97 4.59 -21.79
C ARG A 131 8.51 4.24 -22.07
N LYS A 132 8.30 3.04 -22.60
CA LYS A 132 6.95 2.47 -22.77
C LYS A 132 6.51 1.67 -21.55
N THR A 133 7.44 0.93 -20.95
CA THR A 133 7.21 0.09 -19.78
C THR A 133 7.75 0.78 -18.54
N HIS A 134 6.94 0.79 -17.49
CA HIS A 134 7.29 1.34 -16.18
C HIS A 134 7.17 0.27 -15.09
N GLU A 135 8.02 0.39 -14.07
CA GLU A 135 7.95 -0.44 -12.87
C GLU A 135 7.28 0.34 -11.75
N LEU A 136 6.16 -0.18 -11.25
CA LEU A 136 5.47 0.33 -10.08
C LEU A 136 5.85 -0.53 -8.88
N SER A 137 6.24 0.11 -7.77
CA SER A 137 6.43 -0.59 -6.50
C SER A 137 5.69 0.11 -5.37
N VAL A 138 5.01 -0.68 -4.54
CA VAL A 138 4.30 -0.24 -3.34
C VAL A 138 4.95 -0.92 -2.15
N GLU A 139 5.71 -0.15 -1.37
CA GLU A 139 6.37 -0.61 -0.15
C GLU A 139 5.44 -0.38 1.02
N ILE A 140 4.81 -1.45 1.51
CA ILE A 140 3.99 -1.48 2.71
C ILE A 140 4.92 -1.56 3.92
N HIS A 141 4.86 -0.56 4.79
CA HIS A 141 5.71 -0.45 5.96
C HIS A 141 5.10 -1.20 7.15
N ASN A 142 5.97 -1.80 7.97
CA ASN A 142 5.63 -2.31 9.29
C ASN A 142 4.95 -1.21 10.12
N ILE A 143 3.66 -1.39 10.36
CA ILE A 143 2.83 -0.42 11.06
C ILE A 143 3.26 -0.22 12.51
N MET A 144 3.76 -1.28 13.16
CA MET A 144 4.14 -1.23 14.57
C MET A 144 5.36 -0.33 14.78
N ASP A 145 6.36 -0.47 13.91
CA ASP A 145 7.57 0.35 13.98
C ASP A 145 7.26 1.79 13.54
N TYR A 146 6.46 1.95 12.47
CA TYR A 146 5.99 3.27 12.04
C TYR A 146 5.24 4.03 13.14
N CYS A 147 4.28 3.38 13.81
CA CYS A 147 3.54 3.97 14.90
C CYS A 147 4.43 4.27 16.11
N ALA A 148 5.32 3.34 16.48
CA ALA A 148 6.27 3.52 17.56
C ALA A 148 7.18 4.75 17.31
N ASP A 149 7.62 4.98 16.08
CA ASP A 149 8.38 6.17 15.73
C ASP A 149 7.53 7.45 15.75
N ARG A 150 6.28 7.36 15.28
CA ARG A 150 5.37 8.50 15.24
C ARG A 150 4.99 9.00 16.62
N VAL A 151 4.87 8.14 17.63
CA VAL A 151 4.50 8.54 18.99
C VAL A 151 5.64 9.20 19.77
N LYS A 152 6.90 8.97 19.37
CA LYS A 152 8.08 9.62 20.00
C LYS A 152 7.99 11.13 19.95
N LYS A 153 7.35 11.69 18.92
CA LYS A 153 7.14 13.16 18.79
C LYS A 153 6.29 13.75 19.91
N TRP A 154 5.50 12.92 20.59
CA TRP A 154 4.67 13.29 21.73
C TRP A 154 5.30 12.90 23.07
N GLY A 155 6.57 12.49 23.08
CA GLY A 155 7.28 12.04 24.28
C GLY A 155 6.86 10.66 24.78
N MET A 156 6.11 9.89 23.99
CA MET A 156 5.66 8.54 24.34
C MET A 156 6.64 7.47 23.83
N GLY A 157 6.88 6.45 24.63
CA GLY A 157 7.63 5.24 24.30
C GLY A 157 6.80 4.19 23.55
N ALA A 158 7.47 3.24 22.90
CA ALA A 158 6.82 2.18 22.11
C ALA A 158 5.91 1.25 22.94
N ILE A 159 6.29 0.99 24.20
CA ILE A 159 5.50 0.18 25.14
C ILE A 159 4.21 0.91 25.53
N GLU A 160 4.27 2.23 25.74
CA GLU A 160 3.12 3.05 26.10
C GLU A 160 2.09 3.13 24.97
N PHE A 161 2.53 3.04 23.71
CA PHE A 161 1.65 2.94 22.55
C PHE A 161 0.94 1.58 22.46
N CYS A 162 1.69 0.47 22.55
CA CYS A 162 1.10 -0.88 22.43
C CYS A 162 0.28 -1.31 23.65
N HIS A 163 0.54 -0.71 24.82
CA HIS A 163 -0.24 -0.90 26.04
C HIS A 163 -1.16 0.28 26.32
N MET A 164 -1.51 1.11 25.33
CA MET A 164 -2.70 1.93 25.50
C MET A 164 -3.86 0.95 25.70
N PRO A 165 -4.48 0.89 26.90
CA PRO A 165 -5.72 0.16 27.02
C PRO A 165 -6.65 0.78 25.99
N VAL A 166 -7.17 -0.07 25.10
CA VAL A 166 -8.27 0.26 24.20
C VAL A 166 -9.50 0.49 25.08
N TYR A 167 -9.50 1.57 25.85
CA TYR A 167 -10.73 2.14 26.36
C TYR A 167 -11.36 2.81 25.15
N GLU A 168 -12.52 2.32 24.75
CA GLU A 168 -13.45 3.06 23.91
C GLU A 168 -13.73 4.39 24.64
N VAL A 169 -12.97 5.44 24.33
CA VAL A 169 -13.24 6.76 24.89
C VAL A 169 -14.34 7.39 24.05
N ILE A 170 -15.57 7.36 24.56
CA ILE A 170 -16.67 8.18 24.07
C ILE A 170 -16.24 9.64 24.23
N TYR A 171 -15.91 10.32 23.13
CA TYR A 171 -15.72 11.77 23.11
C TYR A 171 -17.09 12.45 23.24
N ALA A 172 -17.56 12.68 24.46
CA ALA A 172 -18.64 13.63 24.72
C ALA A 172 -18.05 15.05 24.77
N ARG A 173 -18.39 15.89 23.78
CA ARG A 173 -18.05 17.32 23.85
C ARG A 173 -19.00 17.98 24.86
N LYS A 174 -18.45 18.70 25.83
CA LYS A 174 -19.24 19.55 26.72
C LYS A 174 -19.78 20.72 25.88
N ALA A 175 -21.09 20.78 25.67
CA ALA A 175 -21.72 21.99 25.16
C ALA A 175 -21.49 23.11 26.19
N GLN A 176 -20.79 24.16 25.80
CA GLN A 176 -20.74 25.38 26.60
C GLN A 176 -22.13 26.01 26.56
N GLN A 177 -22.71 26.23 27.74
CA GLN A 177 -23.85 27.11 27.93
C GLN A 177 -23.38 28.56 27.92
#